data_AF-X1GHW4-F1
#
_entry.id   AF-X1GHW4-F1
#
_cell.length_a   1.000
_cell.length_b   1.000
_cell.length_c   1.000
_cell.angle_alpha   90.00
_cell.angle_beta   90.00
_cell.angle_gamma   90.00
#
_symmetry.space_group_name_H-M   'P 1'
#
loop_
_entity.id
_entity.type
_entity.pdbx_description
1 polymer ?
#
loop_
_entity_poly.entity_id
_entity_poly.type
_entity_poly.pdbx_seq_one_letter_code
_entity_poly.pdbx_strand_id
1 'polypeptide(L)'
;ELLVQNYNIPFRQSHKIVALLVKNSEKPEDMLNKEKIEKCIFDVINEEIKISENIIQTLRKLDLCLERRISQGSPAEKEVRLNIQKLINNKKKLHNLFLKRLEMIGNASILRKKTIKNLIS
;
A
#
# COMPACT_ATOMS: atom_id res chain seq x y z
N GLU A 1 -11.79 -7.71 7.54
CA GLU A 1 -10.56 -8.40 8.04
C GLU A 1 -10.63 -8.69 9.52
N LEU A 2 -10.83 -7.70 10.39
CA LEU A 2 -10.92 -7.90 11.85
C LEU A 2 -11.93 -8.95 12.31
N LEU A 3 -13.12 -8.99 11.70
CA LEU A 3 -14.14 -10.02 11.99
C LEU A 3 -13.64 -11.44 11.71
N VAL A 4 -12.88 -11.61 10.62
CA VAL A 4 -12.29 -12.89 10.24
C VAL A 4 -11.18 -13.27 11.21
N GLN A 5 -10.26 -12.34 11.48
CA GLN A 5 -9.05 -12.60 12.27
C GLN A 5 -9.33 -12.80 13.76
N ASN A 6 -10.23 -12.01 14.33
CA ASN A 6 -10.43 -11.97 15.78
C ASN A 6 -11.62 -12.80 16.26
N TYR A 7 -12.60 -13.05 15.38
CA TYR A 7 -13.84 -13.75 15.74
C TYR A 7 -14.09 -14.99 14.87
N ASN A 8 -13.14 -15.37 14.01
CA ASN A 8 -13.21 -16.54 13.15
C ASN A 8 -14.44 -16.57 12.23
N ILE A 9 -15.02 -15.41 11.90
CA ILE A 9 -16.18 -15.32 11.00
C ILE A 9 -15.69 -15.50 9.56
N PRO A 10 -16.23 -16.45 8.78
CA PRO A 10 -15.87 -16.64 7.37
C PRO A 10 -15.87 -15.34 6.55
N PHE A 11 -14.90 -15.20 5.64
CA PHE A 11 -14.69 -13.96 4.88
C PHE A 11 -15.95 -13.48 4.16
N ARG A 12 -16.68 -14.38 3.51
CA ARG A 12 -17.93 -14.05 2.79
C ARG A 12 -19.02 -13.51 3.72
N GLN A 13 -19.16 -14.10 4.91
CA GLN A 13 -20.12 -13.63 5.91
C GLN A 13 -19.68 -12.29 6.50
N SER A 14 -18.39 -12.14 6.83
CA SER A 14 -17.80 -10.87 7.26
C SER A 14 -18.08 -9.74 6.25
N HIS A 15 -17.95 -10.01 4.95
CA HIS A 15 -18.28 -9.03 3.92
C HIS A 15 -19.78 -8.68 3.87
N LYS A 16 -20.66 -9.67 4.02
CA LYS A 16 -22.11 -9.44 4.10
C LYS A 16 -22.50 -8.59 5.32
N ILE A 17 -21.89 -8.84 6.47
CA ILE A 17 -22.09 -8.05 7.71
C ILE A 17 -21.69 -6.60 7.47
N VAL A 18 -20.48 -6.37 6.94
CA VAL A 18 -19.99 -5.00 6.67
C VAL A 18 -20.86 -4.31 5.61
N ALA A 19 -21.30 -5.01 4.57
CA ALA A 19 -22.20 -4.45 3.56
C ALA A 19 -23.56 -4.05 4.16
N LEU A 20 -24.12 -4.87 5.05
CA LEU A 20 -25.36 -4.56 5.77
C LEU A 20 -25.17 -3.35 6.70
N LEU A 21 -24.05 -3.29 7.42
CA LEU A 21 -23.71 -2.16 8.27
C LEU A 21 -23.60 -0.87 7.48
N VAL A 22 -22.91 -0.87 6.34
CA VAL A 22 -22.80 0.29 5.45
C VAL A 22 -24.18 0.70 4.91
N LYS A 23 -25.00 -0.27 4.47
CA LYS A 23 -26.35 0.00 3.96
C LYS A 23 -27.27 0.63 5.00
N ASN A 24 -27.15 0.22 6.26
CA ASN A 24 -28.02 0.65 7.36
C ASN A 24 -27.45 1.85 8.14
N SER A 25 -26.28 2.36 7.75
CA SER A 25 -25.66 3.53 8.38
C SER A 25 -26.14 4.81 7.71
N GLU A 26 -26.55 5.80 8.51
CA GLU A 26 -26.95 7.12 8.02
C GLU A 26 -25.74 8.08 7.95
N LYS A 27 -24.76 7.85 8.82
CA LYS A 27 -23.50 8.60 8.89
C LYS A 27 -22.31 7.68 9.15
N PRO A 28 -21.06 8.10 8.83
CA PRO A 28 -19.89 7.23 8.96
C PRO A 28 -19.65 6.69 10.37
N GLU A 29 -20.00 7.44 11.41
CA GLU A 29 -19.81 7.05 12.81
C GLU A 29 -20.68 5.84 13.21
N ASP A 30 -21.79 5.62 12.51
CA ASP A 30 -22.66 4.46 12.74
C ASP A 30 -21.94 3.14 12.46
N MET A 31 -21.01 3.14 11.51
CA MET A 31 -20.19 1.97 11.19
C MET A 31 -19.19 1.63 12.30
N LEU A 32 -19.01 2.53 13.28
CA LEU A 32 -18.16 2.35 14.45
C LEU A 32 -18.99 2.17 15.73
N ASN A 33 -20.31 2.09 15.62
CA ASN A 33 -21.16 1.80 16.76
C ASN A 33 -21.16 0.29 17.03
N LYS A 34 -20.70 -0.10 18.22
CA LYS A 34 -20.59 -1.49 18.65
C LYS A 34 -21.92 -2.25 18.55
N GLU A 35 -22.99 -1.71 19.11
CA GLU A 35 -24.31 -2.35 19.13
C GLU A 35 -24.86 -2.58 17.71
N LYS A 36 -24.66 -1.61 16.81
CA LYS A 36 -25.03 -1.76 15.39
C LYS A 36 -24.25 -2.88 14.71
N ILE A 37 -22.96 -3.00 14.98
CA ILE A 37 -22.11 -4.06 14.41
C ILE A 37 -22.57 -5.43 14.94
N GLU A 38 -22.74 -5.57 16.25
CA GLU A 38 -23.19 -6.81 16.90
C GLU A 38 -24.57 -7.25 16.37
N LYS A 39 -25.50 -6.30 16.20
CA LYS A 39 -26.79 -6.56 15.57
C LYS A 39 -26.64 -7.06 14.13
N CYS A 40 -25.80 -6.42 13.32
CA CYS A 40 -25.56 -6.87 11.94
C CYS A 40 -24.90 -8.24 11.88
N ILE A 41 -24.07 -8.60 12.88
CA ILE A 41 -23.52 -9.96 13.00
C ILE A 41 -24.67 -10.94 13.23
N PHE A 42 -25.47 -10.70 14.27
CA PHE A 42 -26.61 -11.55 14.60
C PHE A 42 -27.55 -11.74 13.40
N ASP A 43 -27.91 -10.67 12.69
CA ASP A 43 -28.79 -10.72 11.52
C ASP A 43 -28.23 -11.57 10.35
N VAL A 44 -26.91 -11.73 10.26
CA VAL A 44 -26.27 -12.43 9.13
C VAL A 44 -25.89 -13.87 9.45
N ILE A 45 -25.38 -14.14 10.65
CA ILE A 45 -24.89 -15.47 11.05
C ILE A 45 -25.77 -16.15 12.10
N ASN A 46 -26.79 -15.46 12.63
CA ASN A 46 -27.71 -15.97 13.65
C ASN A 46 -27.00 -16.40 14.95
N GLU A 47 -25.92 -15.71 15.29
CA GLU A 47 -25.12 -15.94 16.50
C GLU A 47 -24.81 -14.61 17.18
N GLU A 48 -24.93 -14.58 18.51
CA GLU A 48 -24.54 -13.43 19.31
C GLU A 48 -23.03 -13.43 19.52
N ILE A 49 -22.33 -12.48 18.89
CA ILE A 49 -20.90 -12.26 19.09
C ILE A 49 -20.71 -10.88 19.72
N LYS A 50 -20.12 -10.86 20.92
CA LYS A 50 -19.76 -9.62 21.60
C LYS A 50 -18.43 -9.08 21.08
N ILE A 51 -18.46 -7.89 20.48
CA ILE A 51 -17.27 -7.19 20.02
C ILE A 51 -16.58 -6.44 21.16
N SER A 52 -15.25 -6.47 21.17
CA SER A 52 -14.44 -5.71 22.12
C SER A 52 -14.44 -4.23 21.78
N GLU A 53 -14.56 -3.37 22.80
CA GLU A 53 -14.47 -1.91 22.63
C GLU A 53 -13.14 -1.47 22.01
N ASN A 54 -12.06 -2.24 22.26
CA ASN A 54 -10.74 -1.99 21.69
C ASN A 54 -10.74 -2.04 20.16
N ILE A 55 -11.62 -2.83 19.55
CA ILE A 55 -11.73 -2.92 18.09
C ILE A 55 -12.30 -1.61 17.53
N ILE A 56 -13.31 -1.05 18.19
CA ILE A 56 -13.89 0.24 17.80
C ILE A 56 -12.84 1.35 17.91
N GLN A 57 -12.10 1.38 19.02
CA GLN A 57 -11.00 2.34 19.21
C GLN A 57 -9.90 2.19 18.15
N THR A 58 -9.59 0.95 17.75
CA THR A 58 -8.62 0.68 16.69
C THR A 58 -9.11 1.18 15.34
N LEU A 59 -10.38 0.93 15.00
CA LEU A 59 -10.98 1.37 13.73
C LEU A 59 -11.07 2.91 13.61
N ARG A 60 -11.19 3.62 14.74
CA ARG A 60 -11.13 5.10 14.77
C ARG A 60 -9.76 5.66 14.40
N LYS A 61 -8.69 4.89 14.58
CA LYS A 61 -7.32 5.31 14.28
C LYS A 61 -6.96 4.91 12.85
N LEU A 62 -7.26 5.79 11.89
CA LEU A 62 -7.00 5.55 10.46
C LEU A 62 -5.54 5.21 10.17
N ASP A 63 -4.59 5.81 10.88
CA ASP A 63 -3.17 5.50 10.72
C ASP A 63 -2.87 4.03 11.03
N LEU A 64 -3.53 3.45 12.03
CA LEU A 64 -3.39 2.01 12.33
C LEU A 64 -3.97 1.14 11.21
N CYS A 65 -5.01 1.61 10.50
CA CYS A 65 -5.54 0.89 9.34
C CYS A 65 -4.51 0.86 8.19
N LEU A 66 -3.72 1.92 8.02
CA LEU A 66 -2.64 1.97 7.03
C LEU A 66 -1.46 1.09 7.44
N GLU A 67 -1.00 1.21 8.69
CA GLU A 67 0.15 0.46 9.21
C GLU A 67 -0.07 -1.06 9.24
N ARG A 68 -1.32 -1.50 9.40
CA ARG A 68 -1.64 -2.94 9.36
C ARG A 68 -1.50 -3.57 7.98
N ARG A 69 -1.42 -2.77 6.91
CA ARG A 69 -1.11 -3.27 5.57
C ARG A 69 0.41 -3.50 5.48
N ILE A 70 0.90 -4.60 6.02
CA ILE A 70 2.35 -4.89 6.13
C ILE A 70 2.97 -5.50 4.86
N SER A 71 2.15 -5.82 3.85
CA SER A 71 2.61 -6.44 2.61
C SER A 71 3.49 -5.50 1.78
N GLN A 72 4.45 -6.04 1.04
CA GLN A 72 5.31 -5.25 0.17
C GLN A 72 4.50 -4.35 -0.78
N GLY A 73 4.87 -3.06 -0.85
CA GLY A 73 4.19 -2.10 -1.74
C GLY A 73 2.86 -1.57 -1.20
N SER A 74 2.54 -1.83 0.07
CA SER A 74 1.39 -1.27 0.75
C SER A 74 1.53 0.24 1.02
N PRO A 75 0.44 0.89 1.48
CA PRO A 75 0.50 2.27 1.93
C PRO A 75 1.06 2.44 3.37
N ALA A 76 1.56 1.38 4.03
CA ALA A 76 2.18 1.53 5.34
C ALA A 76 3.41 2.44 5.24
N GLU A 77 3.64 3.30 6.24
CA GLU A 77 4.67 4.33 6.19
C GLU A 77 6.05 3.73 5.93
N LYS A 78 6.35 2.59 6.59
CA LYS A 78 7.58 1.84 6.38
C LYS A 78 7.80 1.45 4.92
N GLU A 79 6.78 0.91 4.26
CA GLU A 79 6.85 0.47 2.86
C GLU A 79 6.99 1.65 1.90
N VAL A 80 6.27 2.75 2.16
CA VAL A 80 6.39 3.99 1.40
C VAL A 80 7.81 4.55 1.49
N ARG A 81 8.37 4.67 2.70
CA ARG A 81 9.75 5.13 2.91
C ARG A 81 10.78 4.26 2.21
N LEU A 82 10.63 2.93 2.30
CA LEU A 82 11.50 1.98 1.62
C LEU A 82 11.45 2.16 0.09
N ASN A 83 10.26 2.35 -0.48
CA ASN A 83 10.09 2.56 -1.91
C ASN A 83 10.65 3.90 -2.37
N ILE A 84 10.46 4.98 -1.60
CA ILE A 84 11.09 6.29 -1.88
C ILE A 84 12.62 6.13 -1.92
N GLN A 85 13.21 5.44 -0.95
CA GLN A 85 14.66 5.22 -0.92
C GLN A 85 15.15 4.41 -2.14
N LYS A 86 14.41 3.37 -2.55
CA LYS A 86 14.70 2.61 -3.78
C LYS A 86 14.66 3.51 -5.01
N LEU A 87 13.65 4.38 -5.14
CA LEU A 87 13.53 5.32 -6.25
C LEU A 87 14.69 6.31 -6.29
N ILE A 88 15.10 6.86 -5.15
CA ILE A 88 16.25 7.77 -5.05
C ILE A 88 17.53 7.06 -5.52
N ASN A 89 17.76 5.83 -5.06
CA ASN A 89 18.93 5.05 -5.45
C ASN A 89 18.92 4.72 -6.96
N ASN A 90 17.77 4.35 -7.51
CA ASN A 90 17.62 4.08 -8.94
C ASN A 90 17.85 5.32 -9.78
N LYS A 91 17.33 6.49 -9.37
CA LYS A 91 17.59 7.77 -10.03
C LYS A 91 19.08 8.06 -10.13
N LYS A 92 19.83 7.90 -9.02
CA LYS A 92 21.29 8.09 -9.00
C LYS A 92 22.00 7.11 -9.94
N LYS A 93 21.65 5.82 -9.90
CA LYS A 93 22.23 4.79 -10.78
C LYS A 93 22.01 5.12 -12.26
N LEU A 94 20.79 5.50 -12.62
CA LEU A 94 20.44 5.86 -14.00
C LEU A 94 21.19 7.12 -14.47
N HIS A 95 21.32 8.12 -13.60
CA HIS A 95 22.07 9.33 -13.92
C HIS A 95 23.56 9.04 -14.16
N ASN A 96 24.19 8.21 -13.31
CA ASN A 96 25.58 7.81 -13.50
C ASN A 96 25.77 7.01 -14.81
N LEU A 97 24.82 6.12 -15.13
CA LEU A 97 24.84 5.37 -16.39
C LEU A 97 24.73 6.31 -17.60
N PHE A 98 23.88 7.33 -17.50
CA PHE A 98 23.72 8.35 -18.54
C PHE A 98 25.03 9.13 -18.77
N LEU A 99 25.66 9.63 -17.70
CA LEU A 99 26.95 10.35 -17.81
C LEU A 99 28.04 9.49 -18.44
N LYS A 100 28.16 8.21 -18.02
CA LYS A 100 29.11 7.27 -18.61
C LYS A 100 28.89 7.08 -20.11
N ARG A 101 27.63 6.99 -20.54
CA ARG A 101 27.29 6.86 -21.98
C ARG A 101 27.67 8.11 -22.77
N LEU A 102 27.45 9.31 -22.22
CA LEU A 102 27.87 10.55 -22.85
C LEU A 102 29.38 10.62 -23.04
N GLU A 103 30.14 10.24 -22.01
CA GLU A 103 31.61 10.20 -22.07
C GLU A 103 32.10 9.24 -23.16
N MET A 104 31.54 8.03 -23.23
CA MET A 104 31.89 7.05 -24.25
C MET A 104 31.62 7.56 -25.67
N ILE A 105 30.49 8.25 -25.90
CA ILE A 105 30.17 8.86 -27.19
C ILE A 105 31.17 9.98 -27.53
N GLY A 106 31.51 10.82 -26.56
CA GLY A 106 32.52 11.87 -26.72
C GLY A 106 33.87 11.30 -27.14
N ASN A 107 34.36 10.29 -26.42
CA ASN A 107 35.63 9.62 -26.70
C ASN A 107 35.63 8.94 -28.09
N ALA A 108 34.55 8.26 -28.45
CA ALA A 108 34.41 7.64 -29.77
C ALA A 108 34.40 8.68 -30.91
N SER A 109 33.76 9.84 -30.69
CA SER A 109 33.74 10.93 -31.67
C SER A 109 35.13 11.54 -31.88
N ILE A 110 35.89 11.76 -30.80
CA ILE A 110 37.28 12.22 -30.87
C ILE A 110 38.16 11.22 -31.62
N LEU A 111 38.05 9.93 -31.27
CA LEU A 111 38.81 8.87 -31.93
C LEU A 111 38.51 8.81 -33.42
N ARG A 112 37.23 8.85 -33.81
CA ARG A 112 36.80 8.87 -35.21
C ARG A 112 37.43 10.06 -35.96
N LYS A 113 37.38 11.27 -35.40
CA LYS A 113 37.98 12.46 -36.02
C LYS A 113 39.49 12.29 -36.21
N LYS A 114 40.19 11.74 -35.22
CA LYS A 114 41.63 11.46 -35.29
C LYS A 114 41.96 10.44 -36.38
N THR A 115 41.21 9.34 -36.44
CA THR A 115 41.41 8.31 -37.47
C THR A 115 41.18 8.84 -38.87
N ILE A 116 40.12 9.61 -39.10
CA ILE A 116 39.85 10.24 -40.41
C ILE A 116 41.01 11.16 -40.80
N LYS A 117 41.49 12.01 -39.87
CA LYS A 117 42.62 12.90 -40.13
C LYS A 117 43.87 12.13 -40.56
N ASN A 118 44.20 11.06 -39.84
CA ASN A 118 45.35 10.21 -40.12
C ASN A 118 45.27 9.43 -41.45
N LEU A 119 44.06 9.21 -41.99
CA LEU A 119 43.87 8.51 -43.28
C LEU A 119 43.96 9.45 -44.49
N ILE A 120 43.69 10.75 -44.28
CA ILE A 120 43.69 11.76 -45.34
C ILE A 120 45.06 12.45 -45.44
N SER A 121 45.81 12.53 -44.33
CA SER A 121 47.19 13.03 -44.28
C SER A 121 48.21 11.94 -44.64
#